data_AF-A0A5C7PSL5-F1
#
_entry.id   AF-A0A5C7PSL5-F1
#
_cell.length_a   1.000
_cell.length_b   1.000
_cell.length_c   1.000
_cell.angle_alpha   90.00
_cell.angle_beta   90.00
_cell.angle_gamma   90.00
#
_symmetry.space_group_name_H-M   'P 1'
#
loop_
_entity.id
_entity.type
_entity.pdbx_description
1 polymer ?
#
loop_
_entity_poly.entity_id
_entity_poly.type
_entity_poly.pdbx_seq_one_letter_code
_entity_poly.pdbx_strand_id
1 'polypeptide(L)'
;MSKTILIAVAFVLGFLAGKLLGSPRDEVRAAVADLQANVPQQDWANTRYLSLANVPAEERKNVLAVVGFVANSVGRSANLHNPDEAGDLVRVNLNRYGIASPAWEALASDREPYYHIRTKVIDPRTKKETIVHTDAGHVGLENAAKLRAMTGSAGAILRADWFVVRATTDHYYSLAAIPDTLAGWYASLGVDAKTISALAANRGANLLRSGVTQKERRISRWQGPLGGTWQTYDSEATDDPRHSPFRFPGFDGEYDAIEAIATKANGLHQFGLYNRAGKRQDSVPDRIAKDDSDPAGDGVLVPMLSCVRCHTASGYRAFANDQAELLKHLKGHDVDRLAAFYDTARLSKELARDQEDYDDAVAKATGGMAAKELPAALAKIVREYAYEQVTPEQAARDLGVANIGVFIVSNDPYLLTLVDGKSINRDAWHGSFNEAATLTGAAR
;
A
#
# COMPACT_ATOMS: atom_id res chain seq x y z
N MET A 1 40.72 44.75 44.73
CA MET A 1 39.31 44.87 44.29
C MET A 1 39.12 44.01 43.05
N SER A 2 38.66 42.76 43.21
CA SER A 2 38.36 41.85 42.10
C SER A 2 36.88 41.52 42.18
N LYS A 3 36.13 41.85 41.13
CA LYS A 3 34.67 41.62 41.05
C LYS A 3 34.44 40.27 40.39
N THR A 4 34.01 39.29 41.18
CA THR A 4 33.49 38.02 40.70
C THR A 4 32.04 38.24 40.23
N ILE A 5 31.79 38.08 38.93
CA ILE A 5 30.45 38.05 38.35
C ILE A 5 29.98 36.59 38.39
N LEU A 6 29.01 36.29 39.26
CA LEU A 6 28.28 35.02 39.28
C LEU A 6 27.19 35.08 38.19
N ILE A 7 27.34 34.31 37.11
CA ILE A 7 26.27 34.09 36.14
C ILE A 7 25.47 32.89 36.65
N ALA A 8 24.28 33.16 37.21
CA ALA A 8 23.31 32.13 37.53
C ALA A 8 22.55 31.75 36.24
N VAL A 9 22.86 30.58 35.68
CA VAL A 9 22.06 29.96 34.62
C VAL A 9 20.87 29.28 35.28
N ALA A 10 19.71 29.92 35.22
CA ALA A 10 18.45 29.32 35.64
C ALA A 10 17.98 28.31 34.57
N PHE A 11 18.16 27.01 34.84
CA PHE A 11 17.47 25.95 34.11
C PHE A 11 15.98 26.01 34.47
N VAL A 12 15.17 26.57 33.58
CA VAL A 12 13.70 26.46 33.66
C VAL A 12 13.33 25.06 33.19
N LEU A 13 13.21 24.13 34.12
CA LEU A 13 12.54 22.84 33.92
C LEU A 13 11.04 23.08 33.82
N GLY A 14 10.59 23.47 32.64
CA GLY A 14 9.17 23.43 32.29
C GLY A 14 8.72 21.99 32.09
N PHE A 15 8.30 21.32 33.16
CA PHE A 15 7.49 20.11 33.05
C PHE A 15 6.10 20.50 32.55
N LEU A 16 5.97 20.69 31.24
CA LEU A 16 4.68 20.50 30.59
C LEU A 16 4.33 19.02 30.80
N ALA A 17 3.27 18.76 31.56
CA ALA A 17 2.63 17.46 31.63
C ALA A 17 2.03 17.15 30.26
N GLY A 18 2.90 16.81 29.30
CA GLY A 18 2.52 16.28 28.02
C GLY A 18 1.77 14.98 28.28
N LYS A 19 0.63 14.81 27.58
CA LYS A 19 -0.05 13.53 27.49
C LYS A 19 1.03 12.48 27.14
N LEU A 20 1.25 11.52 28.03
CA LEU A 20 2.22 10.43 27.78
C LEU A 20 1.88 9.83 26.41
N LEU A 21 2.84 9.82 25.50
CA LEU A 21 2.70 9.16 24.21
C LEU A 21 2.41 7.68 24.46
N GLY A 22 1.46 7.10 23.74
CA GLY A 22 1.12 5.69 23.88
C GLY A 22 2.32 4.83 23.49
N SER A 23 2.79 3.96 24.39
CA SER A 23 3.80 2.96 24.04
C SER A 23 3.17 1.72 23.41
N PRO A 24 3.94 0.86 22.72
CA PRO A 24 3.44 -0.43 22.25
C PRO A 24 2.71 -1.25 23.32
N ARG A 25 3.17 -1.20 24.58
CA ARG A 25 2.48 -1.83 25.72
C ARG A 25 1.11 -1.22 26.01
N ASP A 26 1.02 0.12 25.98
CA ASP A 26 -0.23 0.83 26.21
C ASP A 26 -1.26 0.54 25.12
N GLU A 27 -0.79 0.40 23.88
CA GLU A 27 -1.62 0.10 22.71
C GLU A 27 -2.18 -1.31 22.73
N VAL A 28 -1.37 -2.32 23.08
CA VAL A 28 -1.87 -3.69 23.27
C VAL A 28 -2.91 -3.73 24.40
N ARG A 29 -2.67 -3.03 25.51
CA ARG A 29 -3.65 -2.90 26.59
C ARG A 29 -4.93 -2.21 26.12
N ALA A 30 -4.83 -1.14 25.34
CA ALA A 30 -5.96 -0.41 24.79
C ALA A 30 -6.78 -1.28 23.82
N ALA A 31 -6.12 -2.08 22.98
CA ALA A 31 -6.78 -3.02 22.06
C ALA A 31 -7.59 -4.09 22.81
N VAL A 32 -7.05 -4.66 23.89
CA VAL A 32 -7.79 -5.60 24.75
C VAL A 32 -9.01 -4.93 25.38
N ALA A 33 -8.83 -3.73 25.95
CA ALA A 33 -9.92 -3.00 26.58
C ALA A 33 -11.03 -2.64 25.58
N ASP A 34 -10.66 -2.20 24.37
CA ASP A 34 -11.61 -1.89 23.30
C ASP A 34 -12.38 -3.12 22.82
N LEU A 35 -11.72 -4.27 22.62
CA LEU A 35 -12.40 -5.52 22.28
C LEU A 35 -13.46 -5.90 23.31
N GLN A 36 -13.12 -5.79 24.60
CA GLN A 36 -14.03 -6.16 25.69
C GLN A 36 -15.22 -5.23 25.82
N ALA A 37 -15.00 -3.92 25.61
CA ALA A 37 -16.02 -2.90 25.84
C ALA A 37 -16.90 -2.64 24.61
N ASN A 38 -16.32 -2.66 23.41
CA ASN A 38 -16.91 -2.04 22.22
C ASN A 38 -17.09 -2.99 21.03
N VAL A 39 -16.55 -4.21 21.09
CA VAL A 39 -16.63 -5.17 19.98
C VAL A 39 -17.46 -6.39 20.42
N PRO A 40 -18.53 -6.74 19.69
CA PRO A 40 -19.29 -7.96 19.98
C PRO A 40 -18.40 -9.20 19.98
N GLN A 41 -18.60 -10.11 20.92
CA GLN A 41 -17.72 -11.28 21.11
C GLN A 41 -17.60 -12.15 19.86
N GLN A 42 -18.68 -12.27 19.07
CA GLN A 42 -18.66 -13.01 17.80
C GLN A 42 -17.72 -12.41 16.74
N ASP A 43 -17.36 -11.13 16.87
CA ASP A 43 -16.51 -10.43 15.92
C ASP A 43 -15.04 -10.42 16.34
N TRP A 44 -14.71 -10.81 17.57
CA TRP A 44 -13.33 -10.74 18.10
C TRP A 44 -12.31 -11.43 17.20
N ALA A 45 -12.61 -12.63 16.70
CA ALA A 45 -11.72 -13.39 15.82
C ALA A 45 -11.38 -12.67 14.50
N ASN A 46 -12.25 -11.75 14.07
CA ASN A 46 -12.11 -11.01 12.81
C ASN A 46 -11.62 -9.58 13.03
N THR A 47 -11.46 -9.13 14.27
CA THR A 47 -10.99 -7.78 14.56
C THR A 47 -9.47 -7.74 14.59
N ARG A 48 -8.91 -6.72 13.95
CA ARG A 48 -7.49 -6.33 13.97
C ARG A 48 -7.39 -4.86 14.32
N TYR A 49 -6.22 -4.45 14.79
CA TYR A 49 -5.95 -3.07 15.16
C TYR A 49 -4.79 -2.50 14.34
N LEU A 50 -4.93 -1.25 13.91
CA LEU A 50 -3.85 -0.45 13.37
C LEU A 50 -3.58 0.73 14.32
N SER A 51 -2.34 0.90 14.72
CA SER A 51 -1.91 1.99 15.60
C SER A 51 -1.66 3.28 14.82
N LEU A 52 -2.10 4.40 15.41
CA LEU A 52 -1.78 5.77 15.03
C LEU A 52 -0.93 6.49 16.10
N ALA A 53 -0.42 5.80 17.13
CA ALA A 53 0.28 6.48 18.23
C ALA A 53 1.57 7.17 17.77
N ASN A 54 2.25 6.62 16.77
CA ASN A 54 3.44 7.21 16.17
C ASN A 54 3.13 8.36 15.18
N VAL A 55 1.85 8.60 14.88
CA VAL A 55 1.38 9.61 13.92
C VAL A 55 1.04 10.91 14.65
N PRO A 56 1.65 12.05 14.27
CA PRO A 56 1.30 13.36 14.84
C PRO A 56 -0.20 13.67 14.71
N ALA A 57 -0.79 14.28 15.74
CA ALA A 57 -2.24 14.44 15.84
C ALA A 57 -2.85 15.18 14.64
N GLU A 58 -2.13 16.18 14.13
CA GLU A 58 -2.48 16.98 12.95
C GLU A 58 -2.49 16.18 11.65
N GLU A 59 -1.77 15.05 11.58
CA GLU A 59 -1.69 14.19 10.40
C GLU A 59 -2.64 13.00 10.44
N ARG A 60 -3.17 12.65 11.63
CA ARG A 60 -3.98 11.45 11.83
C ARG A 60 -5.17 11.35 10.89
N LYS A 61 -5.84 12.47 10.59
CA LYS A 61 -6.96 12.48 9.64
C LYS A 61 -6.55 12.01 8.25
N ASN A 62 -5.40 12.46 7.76
CA ASN A 62 -4.90 12.08 6.44
C ASN A 62 -4.44 10.61 6.43
N VAL A 63 -3.75 10.17 7.49
CA VAL A 63 -3.35 8.75 7.62
C VAL A 63 -4.56 7.84 7.70
N LEU A 64 -5.59 8.20 8.47
CA LEU A 64 -6.84 7.46 8.58
C LEU A 64 -7.56 7.35 7.24
N ALA A 65 -7.61 8.44 6.47
CA ALA A 65 -8.16 8.43 5.11
C ALA A 65 -7.43 7.44 4.20
N VAL A 66 -6.09 7.44 4.21
CA VAL A 66 -5.29 6.50 3.42
C VAL A 66 -5.47 5.06 3.91
N VAL A 67 -5.52 4.82 5.22
CA VAL A 67 -5.83 3.49 5.80
C VAL A 67 -7.18 2.99 5.30
N GLY A 68 -8.21 3.85 5.30
CA GLY A 68 -9.53 3.55 4.75
C GLY A 68 -9.47 3.16 3.28
N PHE A 69 -8.79 3.95 2.45
CA PHE A 69 -8.57 3.61 1.05
C PHE A 69 -7.85 2.27 0.88
N VAL A 70 -6.74 2.03 1.58
CA VAL A 70 -5.93 0.82 1.44
C VAL A 70 -6.71 -0.41 1.89
N ALA A 71 -7.37 -0.37 3.05
CA ALA A 71 -8.17 -1.48 3.56
C ALA A 71 -9.31 -1.87 2.61
N ASN A 72 -10.01 -0.88 2.02
CA ASN A 72 -11.04 -1.15 1.00
C ASN A 72 -10.47 -1.60 -0.36
N SER A 73 -9.25 -1.18 -0.70
CA SER A 73 -8.58 -1.55 -1.95
C SER A 73 -8.05 -2.98 -1.92
N VAL A 74 -7.50 -3.42 -0.78
CA VAL A 74 -7.07 -4.82 -0.60
C VAL A 74 -8.21 -5.74 -0.15
N GLY A 75 -9.29 -5.19 0.41
CA GLY A 75 -10.49 -5.94 0.74
C GLY A 75 -11.28 -6.40 -0.49
N ARG A 76 -12.19 -7.36 -0.32
CA ARG A 76 -13.08 -7.87 -1.39
C ARG A 76 -14.56 -7.59 -1.14
N SER A 77 -14.87 -6.82 -0.10
CA SER A 77 -16.24 -6.36 0.14
C SER A 77 -16.73 -5.49 -1.01
N ALA A 78 -17.99 -5.67 -1.39
CA ALA A 78 -18.69 -4.76 -2.31
C ALA A 78 -19.09 -3.44 -1.61
N ASN A 79 -19.08 -3.42 -0.28
CA ASN A 79 -19.38 -2.24 0.50
C ASN A 79 -18.09 -1.51 0.86
N LEU A 80 -18.15 -0.18 0.83
CA LEU A 80 -17.08 0.67 1.34
C LEU A 80 -17.26 0.89 2.84
N HIS A 81 -16.15 0.86 3.56
CA HIS A 81 -16.13 0.98 5.00
C HIS A 81 -15.08 1.99 5.45
N ASN A 82 -15.52 3.04 6.15
CA ASN A 82 -14.60 3.91 6.86
C ASN A 82 -13.96 3.13 8.01
N PRO A 83 -12.69 3.43 8.35
CA PRO A 83 -12.04 2.81 9.48
C PRO A 83 -12.75 3.18 10.80
N ASP A 84 -12.94 2.19 11.68
CA ASP A 84 -13.61 2.41 12.96
C ASP A 84 -12.59 2.83 14.02
N GLU A 85 -12.55 4.12 14.36
CA GLU A 85 -11.63 4.65 15.37
C GLU A 85 -11.91 4.08 16.77
N ALA A 86 -10.84 3.91 17.56
CA ALA A 86 -10.82 3.45 18.95
C ALA A 86 -9.69 4.19 19.71
N GLY A 87 -9.79 5.52 19.77
CA GLY A 87 -8.74 6.38 20.31
C GLY A 87 -7.57 6.50 19.35
N ASP A 88 -6.37 6.10 19.78
CA ASP A 88 -5.16 6.08 18.94
C ASP A 88 -5.05 4.79 18.12
N LEU A 89 -6.08 3.94 18.16
CA LEU A 89 -6.19 2.71 17.38
C LEU A 89 -7.30 2.82 16.35
N VAL A 90 -7.17 2.04 15.29
CA VAL A 90 -8.15 1.86 14.23
C VAL A 90 -8.52 0.39 14.16
N ARG A 91 -9.80 0.08 14.32
CA ARG A 91 -10.32 -1.29 14.16
C ARG A 91 -10.49 -1.61 12.68
N VAL A 92 -10.03 -2.80 12.31
CA VAL A 92 -10.21 -3.41 11.00
C VAL A 92 -10.90 -4.76 11.20
N ASN A 93 -12.17 -4.85 10.82
CA ASN A 93 -12.88 -6.13 10.83
C ASN A 93 -12.67 -6.84 9.48
N LEU A 94 -11.92 -7.94 9.49
CA LEU A 94 -11.52 -8.67 8.28
C LEU A 94 -12.71 -9.16 7.45
N ASN A 95 -13.80 -9.60 8.10
CA ASN A 95 -15.02 -10.01 7.39
C ASN A 95 -15.71 -8.83 6.71
N ARG A 96 -15.81 -7.69 7.41
CA ARG A 96 -16.39 -6.46 6.86
C ARG A 96 -15.65 -6.01 5.61
N TYR A 97 -14.32 -6.04 5.61
CA TYR A 97 -13.51 -5.71 4.44
C TYR A 97 -13.40 -6.85 3.42
N GLY A 98 -13.73 -8.10 3.76
CA GLY A 98 -13.52 -9.27 2.91
C GLY A 98 -12.05 -9.68 2.74
N ILE A 99 -11.21 -9.34 3.72
CA ILE A 99 -9.79 -9.70 3.78
C ILE A 99 -9.67 -11.09 4.39
N ALA A 100 -8.95 -12.00 3.74
CA ALA A 100 -8.74 -13.34 4.26
C ALA A 100 -7.78 -13.32 5.46
N SER A 101 -8.16 -13.92 6.59
CA SER A 101 -7.28 -14.00 7.78
C SER A 101 -5.90 -14.57 7.46
N PRO A 102 -5.73 -15.63 6.66
CA PRO A 102 -4.40 -16.12 6.28
C PRO A 102 -3.53 -15.08 5.55
N ALA A 103 -4.11 -14.22 4.73
CA ALA A 103 -3.36 -13.16 4.05
C ALA A 103 -2.92 -12.07 5.04
N TRP A 104 -3.77 -11.74 6.01
CA TRP A 104 -3.40 -10.83 7.10
C TRP A 104 -2.28 -11.41 7.98
N GLU A 105 -2.36 -12.69 8.36
CA GLU A 105 -1.29 -13.33 9.15
C GLU A 105 0.02 -13.42 8.36
N ALA A 106 -0.04 -13.68 7.05
CA ALA A 106 1.14 -13.67 6.18
C ALA A 106 1.81 -12.29 6.15
N LEU A 107 1.01 -11.22 6.00
CA LEU A 107 1.46 -9.84 6.15
C LEU A 107 2.16 -9.65 7.50
N ALA A 108 1.46 -9.89 8.61
CA ALA A 108 1.98 -9.66 9.95
C ALA A 108 3.28 -10.44 10.22
N SER A 109 3.39 -11.67 9.73
CA SER A 109 4.52 -12.58 9.98
C SER A 109 5.86 -12.20 9.34
N ASP A 110 5.87 -11.22 8.44
CA ASP A 110 7.02 -10.95 7.59
C ASP A 110 8.15 -10.21 8.32
N ARG A 111 7.95 -8.92 8.62
CA ARG A 111 8.95 -8.04 9.27
C ARG A 111 8.29 -6.93 10.08
N GLU A 112 7.21 -7.22 10.80
CA GLU A 112 6.62 -6.25 11.74
C GLU A 112 7.54 -6.13 12.97
N PRO A 113 8.19 -4.97 13.21
CA PRO A 113 9.22 -4.84 14.24
C PRO A 113 8.72 -4.22 15.55
N TYR A 114 7.49 -3.69 15.59
CA TYR A 114 7.04 -2.82 16.68
C TYR A 114 6.30 -3.57 17.78
N TYR A 115 5.54 -4.61 17.42
CA TYR A 115 4.77 -5.42 18.38
C TYR A 115 5.33 -6.84 18.54
N HIS A 116 6.12 -7.29 17.57
CA HIS A 116 6.55 -8.67 17.47
C HIS A 116 8.05 -8.81 17.24
N ILE A 117 8.55 -10.02 17.48
CA ILE A 117 9.93 -10.42 17.20
C ILE A 117 9.96 -11.66 16.32
N ARG A 118 11.03 -11.78 15.54
CA ARG A 118 11.37 -12.99 14.79
C ARG A 118 12.47 -13.72 15.54
N THR A 119 12.23 -14.97 15.92
CA THR A 119 13.21 -15.77 16.64
C THR A 119 13.35 -17.15 16.01
N LYS A 120 14.53 -17.72 16.15
CA LYS A 120 14.86 -19.03 15.63
C LYS A 120 14.60 -20.06 16.72
N VAL A 121 13.61 -20.91 16.52
CA VAL A 121 13.31 -22.02 17.42
C VAL A 121 13.93 -23.29 16.85
N ILE A 122 14.66 -24.00 17.70
CA ILE A 122 15.24 -25.30 17.37
C ILE A 122 14.32 -26.35 17.98
N ASP A 123 13.73 -27.19 17.12
CA ASP A 123 13.01 -28.36 17.59
C ASP A 123 13.99 -29.27 18.36
N PRO A 124 13.75 -29.54 19.66
CA PRO A 124 14.69 -30.29 20.48
C PRO A 124 14.89 -31.73 20.00
N ARG A 125 13.89 -32.30 19.31
CA ARG A 125 13.88 -33.69 18.80
C ARG A 125 14.49 -33.78 17.41
N THR A 126 14.08 -32.91 16.49
CA THR A 126 14.52 -32.99 15.09
C THR A 126 15.76 -32.14 14.80
N LYS A 127 16.15 -31.26 15.73
CA LYS A 127 17.14 -30.17 15.52
C LYS A 127 16.80 -29.25 14.35
N LYS A 128 15.58 -29.36 13.80
CA LYS A 128 15.11 -28.50 12.73
C LYS A 128 14.92 -27.10 13.27
N GLU A 129 15.54 -26.16 12.58
CA GLU A 129 15.44 -24.76 12.88
C GLU A 129 14.24 -24.17 12.14
N THR A 130 13.38 -23.46 12.87
CA THR A 130 12.22 -22.78 12.30
C THR A 130 12.21 -21.34 12.79
N ILE A 131 12.04 -20.39 11.88
CA ILE A 131 11.79 -19.00 12.26
C ILE A 131 10.34 -18.91 12.69
N VAL A 132 10.11 -18.46 13.91
CA VAL A 132 8.78 -18.18 14.44
C VAL A 132 8.61 -16.70 14.70
N HIS A 133 7.37 -16.26 14.59
CA HIS A 133 6.96 -14.91 14.95
C HIS A 133 6.16 -14.95 16.25
N THR A 134 6.53 -14.10 17.21
CA THR A 134 5.88 -14.05 18.53
C THR A 134 5.83 -12.62 19.04
N ASP A 135 4.96 -12.35 20.03
CA ASP A 135 4.90 -11.05 20.71
C ASP A 135 6.26 -10.68 21.28
N ALA A 136 6.62 -9.42 21.16
CA ALA A 136 7.83 -8.89 21.74
C ALA A 136 7.71 -8.74 23.27
N GLY A 137 8.81 -8.87 24.00
CA GLY A 137 8.79 -8.75 25.47
C GLY A 137 8.30 -7.37 25.96
N HIS A 138 8.58 -6.31 25.19
CA HIS A 138 8.22 -4.94 25.56
C HIS A 138 6.72 -4.63 25.47
N VAL A 139 5.92 -5.42 24.73
CA VAL A 139 4.47 -5.14 24.58
C VAL A 139 3.62 -5.54 25.79
N GLY A 140 4.20 -6.16 26.82
CA GLY A 140 3.46 -6.66 27.97
C GLY A 140 2.73 -7.96 27.65
N LEU A 141 3.45 -9.07 27.82
CA LEU A 141 3.04 -10.42 27.37
C LEU A 141 1.69 -10.89 27.89
N GLU A 142 1.23 -10.43 29.06
CA GLU A 142 -0.09 -10.80 29.58
C GLU A 142 -1.23 -10.28 28.68
N ASN A 143 -1.20 -8.99 28.32
CA ASN A 143 -2.22 -8.42 27.45
C ASN A 143 -2.03 -8.87 26.00
N ALA A 144 -0.80 -9.10 25.55
CA ALA A 144 -0.55 -9.65 24.23
C ALA A 144 -1.13 -11.08 24.10
N ALA A 145 -0.94 -11.93 25.11
CA ALA A 145 -1.53 -13.26 25.16
C ALA A 145 -3.07 -13.21 25.20
N LYS A 146 -3.67 -12.28 25.97
CA LYS A 146 -5.12 -12.06 25.97
C LYS A 146 -5.63 -11.63 24.59
N LEU A 147 -4.98 -10.64 23.97
CA LEU A 147 -5.34 -10.14 22.65
C LEU A 147 -5.29 -11.25 21.60
N ARG A 148 -4.21 -12.05 21.59
CA ARG A 148 -4.09 -13.23 20.72
C ARG A 148 -5.20 -14.24 20.98
N ALA A 149 -5.50 -14.55 22.24
CA ALA A 149 -6.54 -15.52 22.58
C ALA A 149 -7.94 -15.06 22.12
N MET A 150 -8.25 -13.76 22.25
CA MET A 150 -9.53 -13.19 21.82
C MET A 150 -9.67 -13.14 20.30
N THR A 151 -8.59 -12.76 19.60
CA THR A 151 -8.60 -12.54 18.14
C THR A 151 -8.21 -13.78 17.32
N GLY A 152 -7.62 -14.80 17.95
CA GLY A 152 -7.01 -15.92 17.26
C GLY A 152 -5.83 -15.53 16.37
N SER A 153 -5.25 -14.34 16.56
CA SER A 153 -4.29 -13.72 15.65
C SER A 153 -2.94 -13.52 16.32
N ALA A 154 -1.86 -13.88 15.62
CA ALA A 154 -0.53 -13.47 16.07
C ALA A 154 -0.31 -11.99 15.72
N GLY A 155 -0.77 -11.53 14.56
CA GLY A 155 -0.71 -10.13 14.13
C GLY A 155 -1.94 -9.30 14.49
N ALA A 156 -2.41 -9.38 15.74
CA ALA A 156 -3.66 -8.73 16.16
C ALA A 156 -3.61 -7.20 16.11
N ILE A 157 -2.40 -6.63 16.23
CA ILE A 157 -2.13 -5.20 16.17
C ILE A 157 -0.89 -4.95 15.30
N LEU A 158 -0.96 -3.95 14.42
CA LEU A 158 0.14 -3.49 13.58
C LEU A 158 0.21 -1.96 13.63
N ARG A 159 1.31 -1.37 13.17
CA ARG A 159 1.36 0.08 12.91
C ARG A 159 0.63 0.44 11.62
N ALA A 160 -0.10 1.56 11.60
CA ALA A 160 -0.89 1.96 10.44
C ALA A 160 -0.04 2.30 9.21
N ASP A 161 1.06 3.04 9.39
CA ASP A 161 1.99 3.38 8.31
C ASP A 161 2.71 2.15 7.75
N TRP A 162 3.16 1.25 8.62
CA TRP A 162 3.70 -0.05 8.25
C TRP A 162 2.67 -0.85 7.42
N PHE A 163 1.42 -0.94 7.88
CA PHE A 163 0.35 -1.62 7.15
C PHE A 163 0.16 -1.02 5.75
N VAL A 164 0.03 0.31 5.66
CA VAL A 164 -0.14 1.01 4.37
C VAL A 164 0.99 0.67 3.41
N VAL A 165 2.25 0.73 3.86
CA VAL A 165 3.41 0.42 3.00
C VAL A 165 3.35 -1.02 2.53
N ARG A 166 3.28 -1.99 3.46
CA ARG A 166 3.37 -3.41 3.13
C ARG A 166 2.16 -3.90 2.33
N ALA A 167 0.97 -3.41 2.62
CA ALA A 167 -0.27 -3.79 1.92
C ALA A 167 -0.38 -3.19 0.51
N THR A 168 0.36 -2.12 0.22
CA THR A 168 0.42 -1.51 -1.13
C THR A 168 1.63 -1.95 -1.93
N THR A 169 2.51 -2.78 -1.37
CA THR A 169 3.67 -3.37 -2.06
C THR A 169 3.65 -4.90 -1.97
N ASP A 170 4.53 -5.50 -1.17
CA ASP A 170 4.88 -6.92 -1.18
C ASP A 170 3.72 -7.86 -0.82
N HIS A 171 2.69 -7.34 -0.12
CA HIS A 171 1.53 -8.12 0.32
C HIS A 171 0.24 -7.75 -0.42
N TYR A 172 0.30 -6.81 -1.37
CA TYR A 172 -0.90 -6.37 -2.08
C TYR A 172 -1.65 -7.54 -2.73
N TYR A 173 -0.91 -8.39 -3.44
CA TYR A 173 -1.45 -9.51 -4.20
C TYR A 173 -2.11 -10.59 -3.36
N SER A 174 -1.53 -10.91 -2.20
CA SER A 174 -2.11 -11.90 -1.27
C SER A 174 -3.36 -11.34 -0.59
N LEU A 175 -3.34 -10.07 -0.17
CA LEU A 175 -4.47 -9.41 0.48
C LEU A 175 -5.65 -9.22 -0.46
N ALA A 176 -5.39 -8.67 -1.65
CA ALA A 176 -6.41 -8.42 -2.69
C ALA A 176 -6.85 -9.69 -3.43
N ALA A 177 -6.21 -10.84 -3.16
CA ALA A 177 -6.42 -12.11 -3.86
C ALA A 177 -6.32 -11.98 -5.39
N ILE A 178 -5.32 -11.23 -5.86
CA ILE A 178 -5.09 -11.07 -7.29
C ILE A 178 -4.76 -12.44 -7.90
N PRO A 179 -5.40 -12.86 -8.99
CA PRO A 179 -5.11 -14.16 -9.61
C PRO A 179 -3.70 -14.24 -10.23
N ASP A 180 -3.09 -15.43 -10.20
CA ASP A 180 -1.78 -15.67 -10.80
C ASP A 180 -1.76 -15.60 -12.34
N THR A 181 -2.94 -15.56 -12.96
CA THR A 181 -3.08 -15.53 -14.42
C THR A 181 -4.07 -14.46 -14.88
N LEU A 182 -3.84 -13.91 -16.06
CA LEU A 182 -4.74 -12.94 -16.70
C LEU A 182 -6.13 -13.53 -16.96
N ALA A 183 -6.20 -14.82 -17.30
CA ALA A 183 -7.47 -15.54 -17.44
C ALA A 183 -8.21 -15.62 -16.09
N GLY A 184 -7.49 -15.93 -15.00
CA GLY A 184 -8.04 -15.88 -13.65
C GLY A 184 -8.50 -14.48 -13.26
N TRP A 185 -7.78 -13.44 -13.66
CA TRP A 185 -8.16 -12.04 -13.46
C TRP A 185 -9.50 -11.72 -14.13
N TYR A 186 -9.65 -12.03 -15.42
CA TYR A 186 -10.93 -11.83 -16.11
C TYR A 186 -12.07 -12.59 -15.45
N ALA A 187 -11.85 -13.85 -15.07
CA ALA A 187 -12.84 -14.65 -14.36
C ALA A 187 -13.24 -14.02 -13.01
N SER A 188 -12.27 -13.49 -12.26
CA SER A 188 -12.54 -12.82 -10.97
C SER A 188 -13.38 -11.54 -11.09
N LEU A 189 -13.38 -10.92 -12.27
CA LEU A 189 -14.13 -9.70 -12.58
C LEU A 189 -15.42 -9.97 -13.36
N GLY A 190 -15.70 -11.22 -13.72
CA GLY A 190 -16.82 -11.57 -14.61
C GLY A 190 -16.66 -11.05 -16.04
N VAL A 191 -15.43 -10.79 -16.49
CA VAL A 191 -15.13 -10.33 -17.86
C VAL A 191 -15.09 -11.53 -18.79
N ASP A 192 -16.07 -11.62 -19.70
CA ASP A 192 -16.07 -12.61 -20.78
C ASP A 192 -15.43 -12.01 -22.04
N ALA A 193 -14.13 -12.19 -22.18
CA ALA A 193 -13.36 -11.68 -23.31
C ALA A 193 -13.92 -12.15 -24.67
N LYS A 194 -14.41 -13.40 -24.76
CA LYS A 194 -14.95 -13.95 -26.01
C LYS A 194 -16.24 -13.23 -26.41
N THR A 195 -17.16 -13.07 -25.45
CA THR A 195 -18.42 -12.36 -25.69
C THR A 195 -18.18 -10.89 -26.01
N ILE A 196 -17.27 -10.22 -25.28
CA ILE A 196 -16.91 -8.81 -25.54
C ILE A 196 -16.36 -8.63 -26.95
N SER A 197 -15.43 -9.50 -27.38
CA SER A 197 -14.87 -9.45 -28.73
C SER A 197 -15.93 -9.74 -29.81
N ALA A 198 -16.81 -10.71 -29.59
CA ALA A 198 -17.89 -11.04 -30.53
C ALA A 198 -18.90 -9.89 -30.71
N LEU A 199 -19.14 -9.13 -29.64
CA LEU A 199 -20.01 -7.95 -29.64
C LEU A 199 -19.29 -6.66 -30.06
N ALA A 200 -17.99 -6.72 -30.36
CA ALA A 200 -17.14 -5.54 -30.58
C ALA A 200 -17.32 -4.48 -29.47
N ALA A 201 -17.38 -4.94 -28.21
CA ALA A 201 -17.64 -4.11 -27.03
C ALA A 201 -16.35 -3.63 -26.34
N ASN A 202 -15.17 -4.04 -26.82
CA ASN A 202 -13.88 -3.53 -26.39
C ASN A 202 -13.48 -2.27 -27.19
N ARG A 203 -12.75 -1.37 -26.55
CA ARG A 203 -12.22 -0.15 -27.18
C ARG A 203 -10.74 -0.03 -26.94
N GLY A 204 -10.04 0.79 -27.70
CA GLY A 204 -8.62 1.00 -27.46
C GLY A 204 -8.08 2.28 -28.04
N ALA A 205 -6.83 2.53 -27.68
CA ALA A 205 -6.00 3.61 -28.18
C ALA A 205 -4.61 3.06 -28.46
N ASN A 206 -3.94 3.52 -29.51
CA ASN A 206 -2.49 3.40 -29.59
C ASN A 206 -1.87 4.78 -29.45
N LEU A 207 -0.76 4.84 -28.71
CA LEU A 207 0.03 6.03 -28.49
C LEU A 207 1.37 5.84 -29.17
N LEU A 208 1.81 6.82 -29.97
CA LEU A 208 3.16 6.85 -30.54
C LEU A 208 4.21 7.00 -29.45
N ARG A 209 3.87 7.72 -28.37
CA ARG A 209 4.74 7.90 -27.21
C ARG A 209 3.94 7.92 -25.92
N SER A 210 4.12 6.89 -25.11
CA SER A 210 3.56 6.78 -23.76
C SER A 210 4.23 7.75 -22.79
N GLY A 211 3.46 8.40 -21.93
CA GLY A 211 3.98 9.18 -20.80
C GLY A 211 4.53 8.34 -19.64
N VAL A 212 4.50 7.01 -19.75
CA VAL A 212 5.05 6.05 -18.76
C VAL A 212 6.27 5.33 -19.34
N THR A 213 6.13 4.70 -20.51
CA THR A 213 7.22 3.90 -21.10
C THR A 213 8.12 4.69 -22.04
N GLN A 214 7.70 5.89 -22.45
CA GLN A 214 8.34 6.69 -23.51
C GLN A 214 8.43 5.99 -24.88
N LYS A 215 7.69 4.88 -25.05
CA LYS A 215 7.62 4.04 -26.26
C LYS A 215 6.21 4.01 -26.83
N GLU A 216 6.03 3.38 -27.99
CA GLU A 216 4.71 3.04 -28.50
C GLU A 216 3.96 2.15 -27.49
N ARG A 217 2.68 2.42 -27.25
CA ARG A 217 1.87 1.68 -26.28
C ARG A 217 0.47 1.47 -26.82
N ARG A 218 -0.11 0.30 -26.57
CA ARG A 218 -1.54 0.07 -26.76
C ARG A 218 -2.26 0.14 -25.43
N ILE A 219 -3.44 0.75 -25.44
CA ILE A 219 -4.43 0.70 -24.38
C ILE A 219 -5.65 -0.05 -24.93
N SER A 220 -6.24 -0.90 -24.10
CA SER A 220 -7.55 -1.48 -24.34
C SER A 220 -8.44 -1.32 -23.11
N ARG A 221 -9.73 -1.11 -23.36
CA ARG A 221 -10.78 -1.16 -22.35
C ARG A 221 -11.71 -2.32 -22.68
N TRP A 222 -11.88 -3.21 -21.71
CA TRP A 222 -12.79 -4.35 -21.76
C TRP A 222 -13.98 -4.06 -20.86
N GLN A 223 -15.19 -4.18 -21.40
CA GLN A 223 -16.41 -3.96 -20.63
C GLN A 223 -16.66 -5.13 -19.69
N GLY A 224 -16.63 -4.89 -18.37
CA GLY A 224 -17.02 -5.86 -17.35
C GLY A 224 -18.38 -5.53 -16.71
N PRO A 225 -18.94 -6.46 -15.92
CA PRO A 225 -20.16 -6.21 -15.15
C PRO A 225 -19.95 -5.20 -14.02
N LEU A 226 -18.70 -5.02 -13.54
CA LEU A 226 -18.34 -4.11 -12.46
C LEU A 226 -17.84 -2.73 -12.92
N GLY A 227 -17.63 -2.55 -14.23
CA GLY A 227 -16.99 -1.36 -14.80
C GLY A 227 -15.96 -1.71 -15.88
N GLY A 228 -15.13 -0.74 -16.24
CA GLY A 228 -14.04 -0.94 -17.21
C GLY A 228 -12.89 -1.76 -16.64
N THR A 229 -12.40 -2.73 -17.42
CA THR A 229 -11.08 -3.33 -17.22
C THR A 229 -10.13 -2.75 -18.26
N TRP A 230 -9.25 -1.88 -17.81
CA TRP A 230 -8.26 -1.21 -18.64
C TRP A 230 -6.97 -1.99 -18.63
N GLN A 231 -6.39 -2.18 -19.81
CA GLN A 231 -5.11 -2.86 -19.97
C GLN A 231 -4.22 -2.06 -20.89
N THR A 232 -2.94 -2.02 -20.56
CA THR A 232 -1.91 -1.59 -21.49
C THR A 232 -1.11 -2.78 -21.96
N TYR A 233 -0.56 -2.69 -23.16
CA TYR A 233 0.34 -3.68 -23.72
C TYR A 233 1.62 -2.97 -24.06
N ASP A 234 2.68 -3.37 -23.38
CA ASP A 234 3.98 -2.71 -23.37
C ASP A 234 5.04 -3.64 -23.92
N SER A 235 5.92 -3.08 -24.73
CA SER A 235 7.01 -3.79 -25.38
C SER A 235 8.35 -3.24 -24.90
N GLU A 236 9.30 -4.13 -24.67
CA GLU A 236 10.68 -3.74 -24.40
C GLU A 236 11.36 -3.26 -25.68
N ALA A 237 11.30 -4.07 -26.74
CA ALA A 237 11.97 -3.82 -28.00
C ALA A 237 11.23 -2.75 -28.82
N THR A 238 11.98 -1.76 -29.33
CA THR A 238 11.46 -0.70 -30.20
C THR A 238 11.92 -0.82 -31.65
N ASP A 239 12.87 -1.71 -31.92
CA ASP A 239 13.47 -1.95 -33.23
C ASP A 239 12.82 -3.11 -34.00
N ASP A 240 12.08 -3.98 -33.32
CA ASP A 240 11.30 -5.05 -33.95
C ASP A 240 9.89 -4.56 -34.36
N PRO A 241 9.56 -4.52 -35.66
CA PRO A 241 8.25 -4.08 -36.16
C PRO A 241 7.06 -4.81 -35.56
N ARG A 242 7.22 -6.07 -35.11
CA ARG A 242 6.16 -6.89 -34.52
C ARG A 242 5.63 -6.33 -33.20
N HIS A 243 6.45 -5.54 -32.51
CA HIS A 243 6.09 -4.89 -31.26
C HIS A 243 5.35 -3.56 -31.46
N SER A 244 5.23 -3.08 -32.70
CA SER A 244 4.54 -1.82 -32.99
C SER A 244 3.02 -2.03 -33.05
N PRO A 245 2.24 -1.43 -32.13
CA PRO A 245 0.79 -1.51 -32.18
C PRO A 245 0.20 -0.78 -33.40
N PHE A 246 0.94 0.11 -34.07
CA PHE A 246 0.52 0.79 -35.29
C PHE A 246 0.67 -0.07 -36.54
N ARG A 247 1.67 -0.96 -36.57
CA ARG A 247 1.83 -1.95 -37.64
C ARG A 247 0.87 -3.13 -37.49
N PHE A 248 0.51 -3.47 -36.25
CA PHE A 248 -0.39 -4.58 -35.93
C PHE A 248 -1.62 -4.12 -35.12
N PRO A 249 -2.47 -3.21 -35.65
CA PRO A 249 -3.57 -2.59 -34.91
C PRO A 249 -4.69 -3.57 -34.49
N GLY A 250 -4.69 -4.79 -35.02
CA GLY A 250 -5.67 -5.85 -34.75
C GLY A 250 -5.33 -6.84 -33.62
N PHE A 251 -4.27 -6.62 -32.83
CA PHE A 251 -3.73 -7.55 -31.81
C PHE A 251 -2.93 -8.75 -32.33
N ASP A 252 -2.60 -8.78 -33.61
CA ASP A 252 -1.71 -9.83 -34.18
C ASP A 252 -0.22 -9.60 -33.89
N GLY A 253 0.12 -8.51 -33.20
CA GLY A 253 1.48 -8.13 -32.83
C GLY A 253 1.95 -8.75 -31.51
N GLU A 254 3.17 -8.40 -31.14
CA GLU A 254 3.85 -8.88 -29.92
C GLU A 254 3.89 -7.77 -28.84
N TYR A 255 3.92 -8.20 -27.58
CA TYR A 255 4.10 -7.36 -26.39
C TYR A 255 4.75 -8.19 -25.29
N ASP A 256 5.40 -7.56 -24.33
CA ASP A 256 6.15 -8.24 -23.27
C ASP A 256 5.44 -8.21 -21.92
N ALA A 257 4.73 -7.12 -21.65
CA ALA A 257 4.08 -6.85 -20.38
C ALA A 257 2.67 -6.29 -20.55
N ILE A 258 1.82 -6.57 -19.57
CA ILE A 258 0.45 -6.09 -19.44
C ILE A 258 0.31 -5.46 -18.05
N GLU A 259 -0.04 -4.18 -18.01
CA GLU A 259 -0.61 -3.55 -16.81
C GLU A 259 -2.13 -3.62 -16.91
N ALA A 260 -2.79 -4.07 -15.85
CA ALA A 260 -4.25 -4.17 -15.76
C ALA A 260 -4.78 -3.36 -14.58
N ILE A 261 -5.77 -2.51 -14.84
CA ILE A 261 -6.50 -1.72 -13.84
C ILE A 261 -7.99 -1.97 -14.04
N ALA A 262 -8.68 -2.48 -13.03
CA ALA A 262 -10.10 -2.79 -13.13
C ALA A 262 -10.91 -2.25 -11.95
N THR A 263 -12.13 -1.82 -12.25
CA THR A 263 -13.12 -1.47 -11.23
C THR A 263 -13.57 -2.73 -10.48
N LYS A 264 -13.61 -2.62 -9.15
CA LYS A 264 -14.10 -3.65 -8.23
C LYS A 264 -15.58 -3.43 -7.93
N ALA A 265 -16.20 -4.39 -7.25
CA ALA A 265 -17.60 -4.31 -6.84
C ALA A 265 -17.90 -3.13 -5.89
N ASN A 266 -16.88 -2.60 -5.20
CA ASN A 266 -17.00 -1.42 -4.34
C ASN A 266 -16.61 -0.11 -5.03
N GLY A 267 -16.40 -0.11 -6.34
CA GLY A 267 -16.04 1.07 -7.15
C GLY A 267 -14.55 1.47 -7.10
N LEU A 268 -13.77 0.96 -6.15
CA LEU A 268 -12.32 1.16 -6.15
C LEU A 268 -11.64 0.33 -7.24
N HIS A 269 -10.38 0.64 -7.54
CA HIS A 269 -9.58 -0.11 -8.49
C HIS A 269 -8.83 -1.27 -7.84
N GLN A 270 -8.61 -2.32 -8.63
CA GLN A 270 -7.57 -3.32 -8.42
C GLN A 270 -6.54 -3.26 -9.54
N PHE A 271 -5.32 -3.68 -9.22
CA PHE A 271 -4.15 -3.58 -10.08
C PHE A 271 -3.52 -4.95 -10.31
N GLY A 272 -3.03 -5.21 -11.51
CA GLY A 272 -2.36 -6.46 -11.85
C GLY A 272 -1.29 -6.25 -12.90
N LEU A 273 -0.17 -6.96 -12.78
CA LEU A 273 0.91 -6.97 -13.75
C LEU A 273 1.05 -8.39 -14.27
N TYR A 274 1.05 -8.56 -15.59
CA TYR A 274 1.17 -9.86 -16.23
C TYR A 274 2.18 -9.80 -17.36
N ASN A 275 2.91 -10.88 -17.58
CA ASN A 275 3.75 -11.01 -18.77
C ASN A 275 2.91 -11.40 -19.99
N ARG A 276 3.56 -11.50 -21.15
CA ARG A 276 2.95 -11.98 -22.40
C ARG A 276 2.23 -13.33 -22.30
N ALA A 277 2.72 -14.24 -21.47
CA ALA A 277 2.08 -15.55 -21.25
C ALA A 277 0.85 -15.46 -20.32
N GLY A 278 0.48 -14.25 -19.90
CA GLY A 278 -0.60 -14.01 -18.96
C GLY A 278 -0.27 -14.45 -17.54
N LYS A 279 1.00 -14.70 -17.20
CA LYS A 279 1.42 -15.03 -15.83
C LYS A 279 1.71 -13.76 -15.05
N ARG A 280 1.22 -13.68 -13.82
CA ARG A 280 1.42 -12.55 -12.93
C ARG A 280 2.91 -12.28 -12.65
N GLN A 281 3.26 -11.01 -12.54
CA GLN A 281 4.59 -10.52 -12.20
C GLN A 281 4.52 -9.64 -10.95
N ASP A 282 5.51 -9.72 -10.08
CA ASP A 282 5.57 -8.90 -8.88
C ASP A 282 6.05 -7.47 -9.17
N SER A 283 6.67 -7.25 -10.34
CA SER A 283 7.06 -5.93 -10.84
C SER A 283 7.14 -5.89 -12.36
N VAL A 284 7.10 -4.67 -12.92
CA VAL A 284 7.42 -4.45 -14.34
C VAL A 284 8.94 -4.50 -14.51
N PRO A 285 9.47 -5.20 -15.52
CA PRO A 285 10.90 -5.12 -15.83
C PRO A 285 11.37 -3.68 -16.09
N ASP A 286 12.48 -3.27 -15.45
CA ASP A 286 13.03 -1.90 -15.51
C ASP A 286 13.24 -1.33 -16.92
N ARG A 287 13.52 -2.22 -17.87
CA ARG A 287 13.73 -1.93 -19.30
C ARG A 287 12.45 -1.52 -20.04
N ILE A 288 11.28 -1.75 -19.45
CA ILE A 288 9.97 -1.46 -20.05
C ILE A 288 9.44 -0.13 -19.54
N ALA A 289 9.41 0.07 -18.22
CA ALA A 289 8.81 1.24 -17.61
C ALA A 289 9.41 1.49 -16.22
N LYS A 290 9.36 2.75 -15.77
CA LYS A 290 9.78 3.17 -14.43
C LYS A 290 8.74 4.06 -13.77
N ASP A 291 8.67 3.97 -12.44
CA ASP A 291 7.94 4.91 -11.60
C ASP A 291 8.78 6.17 -11.40
N ASP A 292 8.69 7.13 -12.33
CA ASP A 292 9.38 8.42 -12.19
C ASP A 292 8.89 9.24 -10.99
N SER A 293 7.80 8.83 -10.34
CA SER A 293 7.34 9.46 -9.11
C SER A 293 8.07 8.94 -7.88
N ASP A 294 8.79 7.82 -7.96
CA ASP A 294 9.59 7.23 -6.88
C ASP A 294 10.74 8.17 -6.46
N PRO A 295 10.65 8.85 -5.30
CA PRO A 295 11.62 9.88 -4.94
C PRO A 295 12.99 9.30 -4.54
N ALA A 296 13.07 8.01 -4.22
CA ALA A 296 14.26 7.44 -3.59
C ALA A 296 14.53 5.95 -3.91
N GLY A 297 13.61 5.23 -4.55
CA GLY A 297 13.86 3.88 -5.03
C GLY A 297 14.52 3.82 -6.42
N ASP A 298 14.66 2.60 -6.95
CA ASP A 298 15.19 2.31 -8.29
C ASP A 298 14.16 2.58 -9.42
N GLY A 299 12.97 3.02 -9.04
CA GLY A 299 11.84 3.27 -9.94
C GLY A 299 11.16 1.99 -10.40
N VAL A 300 11.39 0.86 -9.73
CA VAL A 300 10.70 -0.41 -10.05
C VAL A 300 9.21 -0.24 -9.81
N LEU A 301 8.42 -0.46 -10.86
CA LEU A 301 6.96 -0.40 -10.79
C LEU A 301 6.44 -1.63 -10.05
N VAL A 302 5.85 -1.38 -8.87
CA VAL A 302 5.20 -2.42 -8.06
C VAL A 302 3.67 -2.24 -8.05
N PRO A 303 2.90 -3.34 -8.00
CA PRO A 303 1.45 -3.32 -8.01
C PRO A 303 0.84 -2.45 -6.89
N MET A 304 -0.28 -1.81 -7.19
CA MET A 304 -1.00 -0.85 -6.34
C MET A 304 -0.24 0.45 -6.06
N LEU A 305 0.88 0.44 -5.33
CA LEU A 305 1.58 1.67 -4.95
C LEU A 305 1.95 2.51 -6.18
N SER A 306 2.67 1.93 -7.14
CA SER A 306 3.10 2.68 -8.31
C SER A 306 1.92 3.08 -9.20
N CYS A 307 0.91 2.21 -9.35
CA CYS A 307 -0.28 2.51 -10.13
C CYS A 307 -1.04 3.72 -9.55
N VAL A 308 -1.29 3.75 -8.23
CA VAL A 308 -1.99 4.87 -7.58
C VAL A 308 -1.18 6.17 -7.71
N ARG A 309 0.13 6.11 -7.57
CA ARG A 309 1.01 7.29 -7.71
C ARG A 309 1.06 7.84 -9.13
N CYS A 310 1.09 6.96 -10.13
CA CYS A 310 1.10 7.35 -11.54
C CYS A 310 -0.26 7.88 -12.00
N HIS A 311 -1.36 7.41 -11.43
CA HIS A 311 -2.73 7.68 -11.87
C HIS A 311 -3.41 8.80 -11.07
N THR A 312 -2.83 10.00 -11.15
CA THR A 312 -3.23 11.16 -10.34
C THR A 312 -4.54 11.86 -10.76
N ALA A 313 -5.05 11.57 -11.96
CA ALA A 313 -6.25 12.17 -12.52
C ALA A 313 -7.47 11.24 -12.34
N SER A 314 -7.91 11.02 -11.10
CA SER A 314 -9.10 10.20 -10.82
C SER A 314 -8.91 8.72 -11.21
N GLY A 315 -7.76 8.13 -10.86
CA GLY A 315 -7.49 6.70 -11.05
C GLY A 315 -7.09 6.28 -12.47
N TYR A 316 -7.26 7.15 -13.47
CA TYR A 316 -6.79 6.95 -14.84
C TYR A 316 -6.05 8.17 -15.39
N ARG A 317 -4.89 7.98 -16.03
CA ARG A 317 -4.19 9.09 -16.71
C ARG A 317 -4.91 9.47 -18.00
N ALA A 318 -4.87 10.76 -18.35
CA ALA A 318 -5.23 11.18 -19.69
C ALA A 318 -4.25 10.58 -20.72
N PHE A 319 -4.75 10.24 -21.90
CA PHE A 319 -3.96 9.70 -23.00
C PHE A 319 -4.50 10.17 -24.35
N ALA A 320 -3.63 10.16 -25.37
CA ALA A 320 -4.01 10.39 -26.76
C ALA A 320 -4.44 9.07 -27.43
N ASN A 321 -5.05 9.20 -28.61
CA ASN A 321 -5.37 8.07 -29.48
C ASN A 321 -4.86 8.36 -30.90
N ASP A 322 -3.55 8.24 -31.09
CA ASP A 322 -2.87 8.55 -32.35
C ASP A 322 -3.31 7.60 -33.47
N GLN A 323 -3.77 6.39 -33.12
CA GLN A 323 -4.32 5.45 -34.09
C GLN A 323 -5.59 5.98 -34.77
N ALA A 324 -6.46 6.66 -34.02
CA ALA A 324 -7.68 7.25 -34.59
C ALA A 324 -7.35 8.34 -35.62
N GLU A 325 -6.33 9.15 -35.35
CA GLU A 325 -5.85 10.16 -36.29
C GLU A 325 -5.25 9.51 -37.55
N LEU A 326 -4.43 8.47 -37.38
CA LEU A 326 -3.85 7.73 -38.51
C LEU A 326 -4.92 7.08 -39.40
N LEU A 327 -5.98 6.50 -38.82
CA LEU A 327 -7.04 5.83 -39.57
C LEU A 327 -7.80 6.76 -40.53
N LYS A 328 -7.84 8.07 -40.27
CA LYS A 328 -8.45 9.06 -41.18
C LYS A 328 -7.76 9.13 -42.55
N HIS A 329 -6.52 8.66 -42.63
CA HIS A 329 -5.71 8.69 -43.85
C HIS A 329 -5.64 7.33 -44.57
N LEU A 330 -6.11 6.25 -43.93
CA LEU A 330 -6.06 4.90 -44.47
C LEU A 330 -7.34 4.57 -45.25
N LYS A 331 -7.24 3.61 -46.19
CA LYS A 331 -8.38 3.12 -47.00
C LYS A 331 -8.37 1.60 -47.03
N GLY A 332 -9.55 0.97 -47.01
CA GLY A 332 -9.70 -0.49 -47.11
C GLY A 332 -10.75 -1.06 -46.15
N HIS A 333 -11.10 -2.33 -46.33
CA HIS A 333 -12.19 -3.00 -45.61
C HIS A 333 -11.96 -3.11 -44.08
N ASP A 334 -10.71 -3.23 -43.63
CA ASP A 334 -10.41 -3.32 -42.20
C ASP A 334 -10.39 -1.96 -41.48
N VAL A 335 -10.38 -0.85 -42.22
CA VAL A 335 -10.34 0.50 -41.64
C VAL A 335 -11.58 0.79 -40.82
N ASP A 336 -12.77 0.38 -41.28
CA ASP A 336 -14.02 0.62 -40.55
C ASP A 336 -14.06 -0.16 -39.22
N ARG A 337 -13.59 -1.40 -39.24
CA ARG A 337 -13.48 -2.23 -38.02
C ARG A 337 -12.50 -1.61 -37.02
N LEU A 338 -11.34 -1.16 -37.50
CA LEU A 338 -10.35 -0.50 -36.66
C LEU A 338 -10.86 0.85 -36.14
N ALA A 339 -11.55 1.63 -36.97
CA ALA A 339 -12.14 2.91 -36.58
C ALA A 339 -13.19 2.74 -35.47
N ALA A 340 -13.99 1.66 -35.51
CA ALA A 340 -14.94 1.34 -34.44
C ALA A 340 -14.24 0.96 -33.12
N PHE A 341 -13.10 0.27 -33.16
CA PHE A 341 -12.32 -0.07 -31.97
C PHE A 341 -11.58 1.14 -31.39
N TYR A 342 -10.99 1.96 -32.25
CA TYR A 342 -10.23 3.16 -31.92
C TYR A 342 -11.10 4.44 -31.88
N ASP A 343 -12.39 4.32 -31.61
CA ASP A 343 -13.30 5.48 -31.48
C ASP A 343 -12.97 6.29 -30.21
N THR A 344 -12.29 7.44 -30.41
CA THR A 344 -11.88 8.34 -29.33
C THR A 344 -13.08 8.91 -28.56
N ALA A 345 -14.16 9.30 -29.23
CA ALA A 345 -15.29 9.95 -28.55
C ALA A 345 -15.97 8.97 -27.59
N ARG A 346 -16.15 7.73 -28.02
CA ARG A 346 -16.70 6.67 -27.16
C ARG A 346 -15.73 6.28 -26.04
N LEU A 347 -14.45 6.11 -26.34
CA LEU A 347 -13.45 5.76 -25.33
C LEU A 347 -13.34 6.83 -24.24
N SER A 348 -13.36 8.12 -24.61
CA SER A 348 -13.34 9.24 -23.66
C SER A 348 -14.60 9.29 -22.79
N LYS A 349 -15.77 8.99 -23.34
CA LYS A 349 -17.01 8.89 -22.57
C LYS A 349 -16.95 7.76 -21.54
N GLU A 350 -16.43 6.61 -21.94
CA GLU A 350 -16.28 5.46 -21.06
C GLU A 350 -15.24 5.72 -19.96
N LEU A 351 -14.12 6.37 -20.30
CA LEU A 351 -13.12 6.83 -19.34
C LEU A 351 -13.69 7.78 -18.30
N ALA A 352 -14.44 8.80 -18.73
CA ALA A 352 -15.02 9.78 -17.81
C ALA A 352 -15.97 9.13 -16.79
N ARG A 353 -16.77 8.15 -17.24
CA ARG A 353 -17.65 7.38 -16.33
C ARG A 353 -16.85 6.56 -15.32
N ASP A 354 -15.85 5.80 -15.80
CA ASP A 354 -15.03 4.98 -14.91
C ASP A 354 -14.26 5.86 -13.89
N GLN A 355 -13.84 7.07 -14.27
CA GLN A 355 -13.24 8.06 -13.37
C GLN A 355 -14.21 8.61 -12.33
N GLU A 356 -15.45 8.93 -12.74
CA GLU A 356 -16.50 9.41 -11.83
C GLU A 356 -16.86 8.36 -10.77
N ASP A 357 -17.03 7.10 -11.19
CA ASP A 357 -17.30 5.97 -10.28
C ASP A 357 -16.16 5.77 -9.27
N TYR A 358 -14.91 5.92 -9.72
CA TYR A 358 -13.72 5.84 -8.85
C TYR A 358 -13.64 7.00 -7.86
N ASP A 359 -13.90 8.23 -8.31
CA ASP A 359 -13.87 9.43 -7.46
C ASP A 359 -14.86 9.33 -6.30
N ASP A 360 -16.08 8.88 -6.61
CA ASP A 360 -17.13 8.61 -5.63
C ASP A 360 -16.70 7.53 -4.62
N ALA A 361 -16.08 6.46 -5.12
CA ALA A 361 -15.61 5.36 -4.27
C ALA A 361 -14.46 5.80 -3.35
N VAL A 362 -13.50 6.58 -3.86
CA VAL A 362 -12.40 7.12 -3.05
C VAL A 362 -12.95 8.05 -1.98
N ALA A 363 -13.84 8.99 -2.32
CA ALA A 363 -14.43 9.89 -1.34
C ALA A 363 -15.16 9.12 -0.22
N LYS A 364 -15.91 8.07 -0.57
CA LYS A 364 -16.59 7.21 0.42
C LYS A 364 -15.62 6.41 1.28
N ALA A 365 -14.54 5.86 0.71
CA ALA A 365 -13.58 5.02 1.42
C ALA A 365 -12.67 5.80 2.38
N THR A 366 -12.49 7.10 2.12
CA THR A 366 -11.54 7.98 2.81
C THR A 366 -12.21 8.97 3.77
N GLY A 367 -13.55 8.95 3.87
CA GLY A 367 -14.29 9.97 4.61
C GLY A 367 -14.26 11.36 3.97
N GLY A 368 -14.09 11.45 2.65
CA GLY A 368 -14.25 12.68 1.86
C GLY A 368 -12.97 13.24 1.22
N MET A 369 -11.85 12.50 1.22
CA MET A 369 -10.65 12.90 0.47
C MET A 369 -10.94 12.78 -1.03
N ALA A 370 -10.53 13.79 -1.80
CA ALA A 370 -10.68 13.71 -3.26
C ALA A 370 -9.66 12.74 -3.86
N ALA A 371 -10.04 12.01 -4.90
CA ALA A 371 -9.15 11.01 -5.52
C ALA A 371 -7.84 11.60 -6.06
N LYS A 372 -7.84 12.88 -6.48
CA LYS A 372 -6.62 13.59 -6.90
C LYS A 372 -5.63 13.88 -5.76
N GLU A 373 -6.09 13.89 -4.51
CA GLU A 373 -5.27 14.16 -3.31
C GLU A 373 -4.65 12.87 -2.77
N LEU A 374 -5.36 11.74 -2.93
CA LEU A 374 -4.97 10.43 -2.43
C LEU A 374 -3.56 9.98 -2.85
N PRO A 375 -3.12 10.10 -4.13
CA PRO A 375 -1.76 9.71 -4.52
C PRO A 375 -0.67 10.41 -3.73
N ALA A 376 -0.81 11.72 -3.49
CA ALA A 376 0.15 12.49 -2.72
C ALA A 376 0.12 12.11 -1.23
N ALA A 377 -1.06 11.87 -0.67
CA ALA A 377 -1.21 11.42 0.72
C ALA A 377 -0.59 10.02 0.95
N LEU A 378 -0.85 9.07 0.03
CA LEU A 378 -0.23 7.75 0.07
C LEU A 378 1.30 7.85 -0.09
N ALA A 379 1.77 8.62 -1.07
CA ALA A 379 3.20 8.81 -1.30
C ALA A 379 3.92 9.44 -0.10
N LYS A 380 3.27 10.36 0.63
CA LYS A 380 3.81 10.94 1.87
C LYS A 380 4.08 9.84 2.92
N ILE A 381 3.08 9.01 3.21
CA ILE A 381 3.20 7.93 4.21
C ILE A 381 4.32 6.95 3.81
N VAL A 382 4.33 6.54 2.55
CA VAL A 382 5.36 5.63 2.05
C VAL A 382 6.75 6.25 2.15
N ARG A 383 6.90 7.53 1.80
CA ARG A 383 8.19 8.21 1.87
C ARG A 383 8.72 8.32 3.31
N GLU A 384 7.87 8.77 4.22
CA GLU A 384 8.22 8.94 5.64
C GLU A 384 8.57 7.62 6.32
N TYR A 385 7.90 6.54 5.90
CA TYR A 385 8.18 5.23 6.44
C TYR A 385 9.42 4.58 5.80
N ALA A 386 9.43 4.47 4.47
CA ALA A 386 10.36 3.61 3.73
C ALA A 386 11.68 4.31 3.34
N TYR A 387 11.69 5.64 3.16
CA TYR A 387 12.85 6.35 2.62
C TYR A 387 13.48 7.32 3.62
N GLU A 388 12.67 7.97 4.46
CA GLU A 388 13.19 8.93 5.43
C GLU A 388 13.90 8.23 6.60
N GLN A 389 14.99 8.85 7.05
CA GLN A 389 15.75 8.36 8.19
C GLN A 389 14.99 8.58 9.49
N VAL A 390 15.20 7.69 10.46
CA VAL A 390 14.66 7.78 11.80
C VAL A 390 15.48 8.79 12.59
N THR A 391 14.87 9.91 12.94
CA THR A 391 15.46 10.92 13.83
C THR A 391 15.31 10.52 15.30
N PRO A 392 16.06 11.15 16.23
CA PRO A 392 15.86 10.97 17.68
C PRO A 392 14.41 11.19 18.12
N GLU A 393 13.74 12.19 17.57
CA GLU A 393 12.35 12.52 17.87
C GLU A 393 11.39 11.45 17.33
N GLN A 394 11.65 10.91 16.13
CA GLN A 394 10.86 9.82 15.60
C GLN A 394 11.05 8.53 16.41
N ALA A 395 12.29 8.22 16.83
CA ALA A 395 12.56 7.07 17.71
C ALA A 395 11.83 7.20 19.06
N ALA A 396 11.84 8.41 19.65
CA ALA A 396 11.09 8.69 20.87
C ALA A 396 9.58 8.48 20.68
N ARG A 397 9.01 8.97 19.58
CA ARG A 397 7.59 8.77 19.21
C ARG A 397 7.25 7.29 19.01
N ASP A 398 8.07 6.56 18.25
CA ASP A 398 7.86 5.13 17.98
C ASP A 398 7.83 4.29 19.27
N LEU A 399 8.57 4.72 20.30
CA LEU A 399 8.62 4.08 21.62
C LEU A 399 7.61 4.64 22.63
N GLY A 400 6.88 5.69 22.27
CA GLY A 400 5.98 6.42 23.16
C GLY A 400 6.67 7.09 24.35
N VAL A 401 7.95 7.49 24.24
CA VAL A 401 8.71 8.16 25.31
C VAL A 401 8.99 9.62 24.99
N ALA A 402 9.24 10.43 26.02
CA ALA A 402 9.59 11.84 25.84
C ALA A 402 11.04 12.05 25.39
N ASN A 403 11.95 11.14 25.74
CA ASN A 403 13.37 11.21 25.34
C ASN A 403 13.96 9.80 25.25
N ILE A 404 15.05 9.68 24.49
CA ILE A 404 15.78 8.43 24.25
C ILE A 404 17.16 8.38 24.93
N GLY A 405 17.40 9.24 25.93
CA GLY A 405 18.72 9.35 26.57
C GLY A 405 19.22 8.05 27.21
N VAL A 406 18.29 7.15 27.58
CA VAL A 406 18.62 5.82 28.13
C VAL A 406 19.42 4.96 27.16
N PHE A 407 19.38 5.21 25.85
CA PHE A 407 20.16 4.47 24.86
C PHE A 407 21.68 4.58 25.08
N ILE A 408 22.17 5.54 25.88
CA ILE A 408 23.60 5.68 26.19
C ILE A 408 24.22 4.45 26.87
N VAL A 409 23.40 3.57 27.47
CA VAL A 409 23.88 2.33 28.08
C VAL A 409 23.89 1.14 27.11
N SER A 410 23.41 1.32 25.87
CA SER A 410 23.40 0.29 24.84
C SER A 410 24.78 0.10 24.23
N ASN A 411 25.06 -1.13 23.75
CA ASN A 411 26.21 -1.40 22.88
C ASN A 411 25.82 -1.36 21.39
N ASP A 412 24.55 -1.11 21.06
CA ASP A 412 24.09 -0.97 19.69
C ASP A 412 24.54 0.39 19.13
N PRO A 413 25.41 0.40 18.09
CA PRO A 413 25.94 1.64 17.53
C PRO A 413 24.84 2.54 16.94
N TYR A 414 23.71 1.99 16.50
CA TYR A 414 22.60 2.78 15.96
C TYR A 414 21.83 3.50 17.06
N LEU A 415 21.66 2.88 18.23
CA LEU A 415 21.04 3.54 19.39
C LEU A 415 21.94 4.65 19.93
N LEU A 416 23.24 4.41 20.01
CA LEU A 416 24.22 5.44 20.39
C LEU A 416 24.24 6.61 19.37
N THR A 417 24.13 6.30 18.08
CA THR A 417 24.04 7.32 17.00
C THR A 417 22.82 8.23 17.19
N LEU A 418 21.68 7.68 17.61
CA LEU A 418 20.47 8.46 17.91
C LEU A 418 20.66 9.35 19.15
N VAL A 419 21.35 8.89 20.19
CA VAL A 419 21.68 9.72 21.37
C VAL A 419 22.55 10.91 20.99
N ASP A 420 23.47 10.73 20.05
CA ASP A 420 24.33 11.78 19.49
C ASP A 420 23.56 12.79 18.61
N GLY A 421 22.23 12.67 18.50
CA GLY A 421 21.38 13.59 17.75
C GLY A 421 21.37 13.34 16.24
N LYS A 422 21.92 12.21 15.77
CA LYS A 422 21.97 11.85 14.34
C LYS A 422 20.83 10.91 13.97
N SER A 423 20.45 10.93 12.70
CA SER A 423 19.43 10.02 12.16
C SER A 423 20.04 8.71 11.65
N ILE A 424 19.25 7.64 11.64
CA ILE A 424 19.63 6.31 11.14
C ILE A 424 18.64 5.81 10.09
N ASN A 425 19.06 4.89 9.21
CA ASN A 425 18.15 4.28 8.25
C ASN A 425 17.08 3.43 8.95
N ARG A 426 15.89 3.33 8.34
CA ARG A 426 14.73 2.61 8.90
C ARG A 426 15.02 1.14 9.21
N ASP A 427 15.73 0.43 8.35
CA ASP A 427 16.10 -0.98 8.59
C ASP A 427 17.01 -1.16 9.80
N ALA A 428 17.96 -0.22 10.00
CA ALA A 428 18.81 -0.22 11.19
C ALA A 428 17.96 0.02 12.44
N TRP A 429 17.02 0.96 12.38
CA TRP A 429 16.07 1.17 13.47
C TRP A 429 15.23 -0.08 13.79
N HIS A 430 14.72 -0.79 12.77
CA HIS A 430 14.00 -2.06 12.99
C HIS A 430 14.86 -3.11 13.68
N GLY A 431 16.13 -3.22 13.31
CA GLY A 431 17.09 -4.12 13.96
C GLY A 431 17.31 -3.77 15.44
N SER A 432 17.34 -2.48 15.77
CA SER A 432 17.59 -1.97 17.13
C SER A 432 16.33 -1.82 17.98
N PHE A 433 15.13 -1.86 17.38
CA PHE A 433 13.88 -1.45 18.04
C PHE A 433 13.58 -2.23 19.32
N ASN A 434 13.79 -3.54 19.32
CA ASN A 434 13.48 -4.38 20.49
C ASN A 434 14.39 -4.05 21.69
N GLU A 435 15.69 -3.83 21.46
CA GLU A 435 16.60 -3.38 22.52
C GLU A 435 16.19 -1.99 23.02
N ALA A 436 15.90 -1.07 22.10
CA ALA A 436 15.43 0.28 22.41
C ALA A 436 14.16 0.28 23.28
N ALA A 437 13.19 -0.55 22.92
CA ALA A 437 11.93 -0.72 23.66
C ALA A 437 12.13 -1.38 25.03
N THR A 438 13.09 -2.31 25.14
CA THR A 438 13.45 -2.93 26.41
C THR A 438 14.11 -1.92 27.35
N LEU A 439 15.08 -1.15 26.86
CA LEU A 439 15.80 -0.13 27.64
C LEU A 439 14.85 0.96 28.14
N THR A 440 13.94 1.43 27.28
CA THR A 440 12.95 2.45 27.65
C THR A 440 11.84 1.90 28.54
N GLY A 441 11.43 0.64 28.36
CA GLY A 441 10.47 -0.04 29.22
C GLY A 441 10.99 -0.30 30.63
N ALA A 442 12.30 -0.51 30.80
CA ALA A 442 12.95 -0.64 32.12
C ALA A 442 13.14 0.71 32.84
N ALA A 443 13.07 1.82 32.09
CA ALA A 443 13.19 3.19 32.61
C ALA A 443 11.85 3.83 33.00
N ARG A 444 10.72 3.14 32.76
CA ARG A 444 9.37 3.51 33.20
C ARG A 444 9.00 2.75 34.46
#